data_AF-A0A7H1PR58-F1
#
_entry.id   AF-A0A7H1PR58-F1
#
_cell.length_a   1.000
_cell.length_b   1.000
_cell.length_c   1.000
_cell.angle_alpha   90.00
_cell.angle_beta   90.00
_cell.angle_gamma   90.00
#
_symmetry.space_group_name_H-M   'P 1'
#
loop_
_entity.id
_entity.type
_entity.pdbx_description
1 polymer ?
#
loop_
_entity_poly.entity_id
_entity_poly.type
_entity_poly.pdbx_seq_one_letter_code
_entity_poly.pdbx_strand_id
1 'polypeptide(L)' 'MGVDSAGDVYRYTNFDASGTNPWIEIPGTATDITAGADGNAWHVNSAGDIYRYTGDQPS' A
#
# COMPACT_ATOMS: atom_id res chain seq x y z
N MET A 1 4.08 1.87 -1.11
CA MET A 1 3.15 0.83 -0.62
C MET A 1 3.99 -0.34 -0.14
N GLY A 2 3.50 -1.13 0.81
CA GLY A 2 4.19 -2.29 1.34
C GLY A 2 3.20 -3.38 1.75
N VAL A 3 3.67 -4.62 1.82
CA VAL A 3 2.92 -5.77 2.30
C VAL A 3 3.73 -6.43 3.40
N ASP A 4 3.07 -6.92 4.44
CA ASP A 4 3.74 -7.69 5.50
C ASP A 4 3.61 -9.22 5.27
N SER A 5 4.08 -10.02 6.23
CA SER A 5 4.00 -11.48 6.12
C SER A 5 2.60 -12.06 6.31
N ALA A 6 1.65 -11.30 6.88
CA ALA A 6 0.25 -11.69 7.00
C ALA A 6 -0.54 -11.37 5.71
N GLY A 7 0.05 -10.57 4.82
CA GLY A 7 -0.57 -10.09 3.60
C GLY A 7 -1.24 -8.73 3.77
N ASP A 8 -1.09 -8.08 4.93
CA ASP A 8 -1.70 -6.80 5.23
C ASP A 8 -1.00 -5.69 4.43
N VAL A 9 -1.80 -4.80 3.85
CA VAL A 9 -1.34 -3.78 2.91
C VAL A 9 -1.14 -2.46 3.62
N TYR A 10 -0.01 -1.81 3.40
CA TYR A 10 0.33 -0.55 4.03
C TYR A 10 0.68 0.54 3.01
N ARG A 11 0.23 1.77 3.29
CA ARG A 11 0.63 2.99 2.58
C ARG A 11 1.60 3.81 3.41
N TYR A 12 2.68 4.22 2.77
CA TYR A 12 3.62 5.18 3.31
C TYR A 12 3.03 6.60 3.22
N THR A 13 3.05 7.32 4.33
CA THR A 13 2.46 8.68 4.45
C THR A 13 3.45 9.82 4.23
N ASN A 14 4.73 9.53 3.96
CA ASN A 14 5.82 10.51 3.97
C ASN A 14 6.07 11.19 5.34
N PHE A 15 5.40 10.75 6.42
CA PHE A 15 5.59 11.29 7.76
C PHE A 15 6.70 10.55 8.52
N ASP A 16 7.96 10.79 8.15
CA ASP A 16 9.14 10.11 8.72
C ASP A 16 9.68 10.78 10.00
N ALA A 17 8.78 11.12 10.92
CA ALA A 17 9.18 11.65 12.23
C ALA A 17 9.71 10.52 13.11
N SER A 18 10.91 10.68 13.68
CA SER A 18 11.53 9.72 14.59
C SER A 18 10.56 9.26 15.68
N GLY A 19 10.32 7.95 15.77
CA GLY A 19 9.43 7.34 16.77
C GLY A 19 7.96 7.27 16.35
N THR A 20 7.59 7.72 15.15
CA THR A 20 6.25 7.53 14.58
C THR A 20 6.29 6.48 13.48
N ASN A 21 5.29 5.60 13.42
CA ASN A 21 5.13 4.69 12.29
C ASN A 21 4.55 5.46 11.09
N PRO A 22 5.29 5.64 9.98
CA PRO A 22 4.80 6.35 8.80
C PRO A 22 3.83 5.52 7.95
N TRP A 23 3.55 4.28 8.34
CA TRP A 23 2.71 3.34 7.60
C TRP A 23 1.28 3.33 8.13
N ILE A 24 0.31 3.47 7.22
CA ILE A 24 -1.11 3.30 7.50
C ILE A 24 -1.58 2.03 6.80
N GLU A 25 -2.25 1.15 7.55
CA GLU A 25 -2.88 -0.05 7.01
C GLU A 25 -4.07 0.31 6.11
N ILE A 26 -4.17 -0.36 4.97
CA ILE A 26 -5.28 -0.26 4.02
C ILE A 26 -6.05 -1.57 4.07
N PRO A 27 -7.38 -1.55 4.22
CA PRO A 27 -8.19 -2.76 4.20
C PRO A 27 -7.97 -3.59 2.95
N GLY A 28 -7.70 -4.88 3.16
CA GLY A 28 -7.49 -5.87 2.10
C GLY A 28 -6.19 -6.63 2.29
N THR A 29 -6.04 -7.71 1.53
CA THR A 29 -4.83 -8.53 1.52
C THR A 29 -4.19 -8.52 0.15
N ALA A 30 -2.86 -8.54 0.12
CA ALA A 30 -2.08 -8.66 -1.11
C ALA A 30 -1.04 -9.76 -0.99
N THR A 31 -0.74 -10.41 -2.12
CA THR A 31 0.43 -11.28 -2.28
C THR A 31 1.57 -10.56 -3.00
N ASP A 32 1.24 -9.54 -3.80
CA ASP A 32 2.21 -8.71 -4.48
C ASP A 32 1.69 -7.28 -4.66
N ILE A 33 2.61 -6.31 -4.66
CA ILE A 33 2.32 -4.88 -4.79
C ILE A 33 3.34 -4.25 -5.71
N THR A 34 2.87 -3.44 -6.65
CA THR A 34 3.73 -2.63 -7.53
C THR A 34 3.28 -1.18 -7.54
N ALA A 35 4.25 -0.27 -7.69
CA ALA A 35 4.01 1.14 -7.91
C ALA A 35 4.58 1.53 -9.27
N GLY A 36 3.72 2.04 -10.15
CA GLY A 36 4.12 2.63 -11.41
C GLY A 36 4.83 3.96 -11.21
N ALA A 37 5.69 4.31 -12.17
CA ALA A 37 6.39 5.60 -12.19
C ALA A 37 5.44 6.81 -12.33
N ASP A 38 4.20 6.54 -12.77
CA ASP A 38 3.10 7.49 -12.86
C ASP A 38 2.38 7.75 -11.52
N GLY A 39 2.85 7.14 -10.43
CA GLY A 39 2.27 7.27 -9.10
C GLY A 39 1.10 6.32 -8.83
N ASN A 40 0.69 5.52 -9.82
CA ASN A 40 -0.36 4.53 -9.61
C ASN A 40 0.17 3.30 -8.89
N ALA A 41 -0.45 2.94 -7.77
CA ALA A 41 -0.16 1.67 -7.11
C ALA A 41 -1.21 0.62 -7.41
N TRP A 42 -0.75 -0.61 -7.61
CA TRP A 42 -1.57 -1.78 -7.92
C TRP A 42 -1.20 -2.92 -6.97
N HIS A 43 -2.16 -3.77 -6.66
CA HIS A 43 -1.90 -4.99 -5.91
C HIS A 43 -2.76 -6.16 -6.41
N VAL A 44 -2.30 -7.37 -6.11
CA VAL A 44 -3.02 -8.61 -6.42
C VAL A 44 -3.27 -9.38 -5.11
N ASN A 45 -4.45 -9.95 -4.95
CA ASN A 45 -4.75 -10.81 -3.80
C ASN A 45 -4.44 -12.30 -4.12
N SER A 46 -4.59 -13.17 -3.13
CA SER A 46 -4.36 -14.62 -3.31
C SER A 46 -5.37 -15.31 -4.23
N ALA A 47 -6.52 -14.68 -4.50
CA ALA A 47 -7.52 -15.17 -5.46
C ALA A 47 -7.20 -14.75 -6.91
N GLY A 48 -6.19 -13.89 -7.11
CA GLY A 48 -5.82 -13.35 -8.41
C GLY A 48 -6.61 -12.11 -8.82
N ASP A 49 -7.42 -11.53 -7.92
CA ASP A 49 -8.08 -10.26 -8.18
C ASP A 49 -7.07 -9.12 -8.20
N ILE A 50 -7.24 -8.19 -9.14
CA ILE A 50 -6.37 -7.03 -9.32
C ILE A 50 -7.10 -5.80 -8.84
N TYR A 51 -6.45 -5.00 -7.98
CA TYR A 51 -6.99 -3.69 -7.59
C TYR A 51 -5.97 -2.57 -7.79
N ARG A 52 -6.51 -1.37 -8.01
CA ARG A 52 -5.76 -0.12 -8.08
C ARG A 52 -6.01 0.69 -6.82
N TYR A 53 -4.95 1.16 -6.18
CA TYR A 53 -5.07 2.14 -5.13
C TYR A 53 -5.44 3.50 -5.74
N THR A 54 -6.57 4.07 -5.32
CA THR A 54 -7.08 5.36 -5.81
C THR A 54 -7.01 6.47 -4.77
N GLY A 55 -6.35 6.25 -3.63
CA GLY A 55 -6.32 7.23 -2.56
C GLY A 55 -5.39 8.39 -2.89
N ASP A 56 -5.95 9.60 -2.96
CA ASP A 56 -5.17 10.83 -3.03
C ASP A 56 -4.38 10.98 -1.72
N GLN A 57 -3.09 11.26 -1.82
CA GLN A 57 -2.37 11.87 -0.68
C GLN A 57 -2.90 13.30 -0.57
N PRO A 58 -3.60 13.68 0.52
CA PRO A 58 -3.90 15.09 0.73
C PRO A 58 -2.58 15.87 0.75
N SER A 59 -2.53 16.93 -0.05
CA SER A 59 -1.37 17.83 -0.18
C SER A 59 -1.03 18.53 1.13
#